data_AF-A0A661C3K5-F1
#
_entry.id   AF-A0A661C3K5-F1
#
_cell.length_a   1.000
_cell.length_b   1.000
_cell.length_c   1.000
_cell.angle_alpha   90.00
_cell.angle_beta   90.00
_cell.angle_gamma   90.00
#
_symmetry.space_group_name_H-M   'P 1'
#
loop_
_entity.id
_entity.type
_entity.pdbx_description
1 polymer ?
#
loop_
_entity_poly.entity_id
_entity_poly.type
_entity_poly.pdbx_seq_one_letter_code
_entity_poly.pdbx_strand_id
1 'polypeptide(L)' 'MDNDQYRLKDKSDAELHKWLAGHESTSIEYLAGIQELMERNDAPVNRREWIAISIAIISIAVAIFAIVVMYE' A
#
# COMPACT_ATOMS: atom_id res chain seq x y z
N MET A 1 6.84 -16.28 8.09
CA MET A 1 8.12 -16.63 7.45
C MET A 1 8.61 -15.37 6.78
N ASP A 2 9.75 -14.87 7.22
CA ASP A 2 10.34 -13.63 6.74
C ASP A 2 10.88 -13.89 5.32
N ASN A 3 10.13 -13.44 4.30
CA ASN A 3 10.44 -13.66 2.88
C ASN A 3 11.53 -12.67 2.39
N ASP A 4 12.53 -12.39 3.23
CA ASP A 4 13.56 -11.37 2.95
C ASP A 4 14.88 -11.99 2.47
N GLN A 5 14.82 -13.23 1.97
CA GLN A 5 15.98 -14.00 1.51
C GLN A 5 16.80 -13.27 0.41
N TYR A 6 16.14 -12.39 -0.35
CA TYR A 6 16.75 -11.60 -1.44
C TYR A 6 16.85 -10.10 -1.13
N ARG A 7 16.45 -9.66 0.09
CA ARG A 7 16.42 -8.26 0.52
C ARG A 7 15.74 -7.35 -0.49
N LEU A 8 14.62 -7.79 -1.07
CA LEU A 8 13.92 -7.06 -2.13
C LEU A 8 13.38 -5.73 -1.61
N LYS A 9 13.01 -5.67 -0.32
CA LYS A 9 12.55 -4.47 0.38
C LYS A 9 13.59 -3.35 0.45
N ASP A 10 14.87 -3.71 0.50
CA ASP A 10 15.98 -2.76 0.54
C ASP A 10 16.33 -2.19 -0.85
N LYS A 11 15.85 -2.83 -1.94
CA LYS A 11 16.14 -2.39 -3.31
C LYS A 11 15.26 -1.22 -3.72
N SER A 12 15.84 -0.26 -4.44
CA SER A 12 15.05 0.76 -5.14
C SER A 12 14.21 0.14 -6.26
N ASP A 13 13.13 0.81 -6.70
CA ASP A 13 12.26 0.27 -7.76
C ASP A 13 13.01 -0.02 -9.07
N ALA A 14 13.97 0.83 -9.42
CA ALA A 14 14.83 0.65 -10.57
C ALA A 14 15.75 -0.57 -10.43
N GLU A 15 16.31 -0.80 -9.25
CA GLU A 15 17.12 -1.98 -8.97
C GLU A 15 16.28 -3.26 -8.94
N LEU A 16 15.06 -3.20 -8.44
CA LEU A 16 14.13 -4.33 -8.45
C LEU A 16 13.74 -4.71 -9.87
N HIS A 17 13.46 -3.74 -10.75
CA HIS A 17 13.22 -3.99 -12.17
C HIS A 17 14.43 -4.59 -12.89
N LYS A 18 15.63 -4.07 -12.62
CA LYS A 18 16.87 -4.61 -13.18
C LYS A 18 17.14 -6.03 -12.69
N TRP A 19 16.85 -6.31 -11.42
CA TRP A 19 17.01 -7.62 -10.82
C TRP A 19 16.03 -8.63 -11.43
N LEU A 20 14.76 -8.24 -11.63
CA LEU A 20 13.75 -9.04 -12.32
C LEU A 20 14.12 -9.35 -13.77
N ALA A 21 14.68 -8.38 -14.50
CA ALA A 21 15.12 -8.56 -15.89
C ALA A 21 16.25 -9.60 -16.06
N GLY A 22 16.95 -9.93 -14.97
CA GLY A 22 18.00 -10.96 -14.97
C GLY A 22 17.50 -12.38 -14.69
N HIS A 23 16.22 -12.56 -14.38
CA HIS A 23 15.64 -13.85 -14.00
C HIS A 23 14.59 -14.31 -15.01
N GLU A 24 14.48 -15.62 -15.21
CA GLU A 24 13.46 -16.22 -16.07
C GLU A 24 12.06 -15.97 -15.47
N SER A 25 11.07 -15.66 -16.32
CA SER A 25 9.70 -15.30 -15.90
C SER A 25 8.97 -16.36 -15.07
N THR A 26 9.47 -17.59 -15.10
CA THR A 26 8.93 -18.77 -14.42
C THR A 26 9.70 -19.15 -13.15
N SER A 27 10.79 -18.44 -12.86
CA SER A 27 11.61 -18.69 -11.67
C SER A 27 10.92 -18.20 -10.39
N ILE A 28 11.22 -18.87 -9.27
CA ILE A 28 10.66 -18.51 -7.95
C ILE A 28 11.12 -17.10 -7.55
N GLU A 29 12.33 -16.74 -7.95
CA GLU A 29 12.96 -15.44 -7.77
C GLU A 29 12.18 -14.34 -8.51
N TYR A 30 11.81 -14.59 -9.78
CA TYR A 30 10.99 -13.67 -10.55
C TYR A 30 9.61 -13.47 -9.91
N LEU A 31 8.96 -14.55 -9.47
CA LEU A 31 7.68 -14.47 -8.76
C LEU A 31 7.77 -13.66 -7.46
N ALA A 32 8.85 -13.84 -6.69
CA ALA A 32 9.08 -13.07 -5.47
C ALA A 32 9.27 -11.57 -5.74
N GLY A 33 10.00 -11.20 -6.80
CA GLY A 33 10.17 -9.79 -7.19
C GLY A 33 8.88 -9.15 -7.72
N ILE A 34 8.04 -9.89 -8.43
CA ILE A 34 6.73 -9.42 -8.87
C ILE A 34 5.78 -9.23 -7.68
N GLN A 35 5.80 -10.14 -6.71
CA GLN A 35 5.00 -10.02 -5.50
C GLN A 35 5.37 -8.76 -4.69
N GLU A 36 6.67 -8.49 -4.52
CA GLU A 36 7.15 -7.26 -3.87
C GLU A 36 6.71 -5.99 -4.64
N LEU A 37 6.79 -5.99 -5.98
CA LEU A 37 6.28 -4.88 -6.80
C LEU A 37 4.77 -4.67 -6.61
N MET A 38 4.01 -5.74 -6.50
CA MET A 38 2.57 -5.67 -6.23
C MET A 38 2.30 -5.09 -4.84
N GLU A 39 3.00 -5.54 -3.81
CA GLU A 39 2.88 -5.03 -2.43
C GLU A 39 3.22 -3.52 -2.35
N ARG A 40 4.26 -3.06 -3.08
CA ARG A 40 4.60 -1.64 -3.20
C ARG A 40 3.53 -0.82 -3.90
N ASN A 41 2.87 -1.40 -4.90
CA ASN A 41 1.77 -0.74 -5.63
C ASN A 41 0.45 -0.76 -4.86
N ASP A 42 0.21 -1.75 -4.01
CA ASP A 42 -0.96 -1.81 -3.12
C ASP A 42 -0.80 -0.92 -1.88
N ALA A 43 0.42 -0.67 -1.41
CA ALA A 43 0.69 0.25 -0.30
C ALA A 43 0.07 1.66 -0.47
N PRO A 44 0.15 2.34 -1.63
CA PRO A 44 -0.55 3.61 -1.84
C PRO A 44 -2.07 3.47 -1.92
N VAL A 45 -2.61 2.31 -2.34
CA VAL A 45 -4.06 2.04 -2.35
C VAL A 45 -4.59 1.98 -0.93
N ASN A 46 -3.96 1.18 -0.06
CA ASN A 46 -4.35 1.05 1.35
C ASN A 46 -4.27 2.39 2.10
N ARG A 47 -3.29 3.25 1.78
CA ARG A 47 -3.20 4.60 2.36
C ARG A 47 -4.37 5.50 1.95
N ARG A 48 -4.84 5.39 0.70
CA ARG A 48 -5.97 6.21 0.22
C ARG A 48 -7.28 5.80 0.88
N GLU A 49 -7.50 4.51 1.10
CA GLU A 49 -8.68 4.01 1.82
C GLU A 49 -8.75 4.55 3.25
N TRP A 50 -7.65 4.50 4.00
CA TRP A 50 -7.59 5.06 5.36
C TRP A 50 -7.86 6.57 5.42
N ILE A 51 -7.39 7.33 4.42
CA ILE A 51 -7.68 8.76 4.31
C ILE A 51 -9.18 8.98 4.07
N ALA A 52 -9.78 8.24 3.14
CA ALA A 52 -11.21 8.35 2.84
C ALA A 52 -12.09 8.01 4.05
N ILE A 53 -11.77 6.93 4.78
CA ILE A 53 -12.48 6.53 6.00
C ILE A 53 -12.37 7.63 7.06
N SER A 54 -11.19 8.20 7.25
CA SER A 54 -10.97 9.27 8.23
C SER A 54 -11.79 10.52 7.90
N ILE A 55 -11.83 10.94 6.63
CA ILE A 55 -12.63 12.08 6.18
C ILE A 55 -14.12 11.84 6.41
N ALA A 56 -14.62 10.63 6.13
CA ALA A 56 -16.01 10.26 6.34
C ALA A 56 -16.41 10.37 7.82
N ILE A 57 -15.58 9.84 8.74
CA ILE A 57 -15.83 9.90 10.18
C ILE A 57 -15.88 11.35 10.68
N ILE A 58 -14.91 12.18 10.27
CA ILE A 58 -14.87 13.61 10.65
C ILE A 58 -16.11 14.34 10.14
N SER A 59 -16.53 14.06 8.90
CA SER A 59 -17.70 14.69 8.29
C SER A 59 -19.00 14.36 9.04
N ILE A 60 -19.15 13.10 9.49
CA ILE A 60 -20.29 12.67 10.31
C ILE A 60 -20.28 13.37 11.68
N ALA A 61 -19.12 13.44 12.34
CA ALA A 61 -18.99 14.08 13.64
C ALA A 61 -19.37 15.58 13.58
N VAL A 62 -18.90 16.28 12.54
CA VAL A 62 -19.24 17.69 12.31
C VAL A 62 -20.76 17.87 12.08
N ALA A 63 -21.37 16.98 11.29
CA ALA A 63 -22.81 17.04 11.05
C ALA A 63 -23.63 16.85 12.34
N ILE A 64 -23.26 15.87 13.17
CA ILE A 64 -23.92 15.64 14.46
C ILE A 64 -23.74 16.87 15.37
N PHE A 65 -22.53 17.40 15.46
CA PHE A 65 -22.25 18.58 16.27
C PHE A 65 -23.08 19.79 15.82
N ALA A 66 -23.17 20.03 14.51
CA ALA A 66 -23.98 21.11 13.96
C ALA A 66 -25.47 20.94 14.30
N ILE A 67 -26.01 19.71 14.23
CA ILE A 67 -27.38 19.42 14.64
C ILE A 67 -27.56 19.73 16.13
N VAL A 68 -26.69 19.21 17.00
CA VAL A 68 -26.81 19.44 18.45
C VAL A 68 -26.79 20.94 18.79
N VAL A 69 -25.86 21.71 18.24
CA VAL A 69 -25.76 23.16 18.48
C VAL A 69 -26.95 23.92 17.91
N MET A 70 -27.54 23.47 16.80
CA MET A 70 -28.69 24.15 16.18
C MET A 70 -30.01 23.90 16.92
N TYR A 71 -30.11 22.79 17.66
CA TYR A 71 -31.30 22.40 18.41
C TYR A 71 -31.19 22.65 19.93
N GLU A 72 -30.07 23.21 20.41
CA GLU A 72 -29.90 23.79 21.75
C GLU A 72 -30.33 25.27 21.77
#